data_AF-A0A914PN71-F1
#
_entry.id   AF-A0A914PN71-F1
#
_cell.length_a   1.000
_cell.length_b   1.000
_cell.length_c   1.000
_cell.angle_alpha   90.00
_cell.angle_beta   90.00
_cell.angle_gamma   90.00
#
_symmetry.space_group_name_H-M   'P 1'
#
loop_
_entity.id
_entity.type
_entity.pdbx_description
1 polymer ?
#
loop_
_entity_poly.entity_id
_entity_poly.type
_entity_poly.pdbx_seq_one_letter_code
_entity_poly.pdbx_strand_id
1 'polypeptide(L)'
;MFLCDEKEFPGLVPLIFQFLDEAEVDTETRNTITQYLTFIQNRASGKISTLAKWMRNYVQKHPKYAKDSYVPDETIYDMIKTMDEISKGDKQCSELLGNFSSQTKRDIPTAVCRGEAIITAAQKKDVAS
;
A
#
# COMPACT_ATOMS: atom_id res chain seq x y z
N MET A 1 18.13 -3.50 27.41
CA MET A 1 19.56 -3.63 27.06
C MET A 1 19.64 -4.61 25.91
N PHE A 2 19.65 -4.10 24.68
CA PHE A 2 19.88 -4.92 23.48
C PHE A 2 21.40 -4.98 23.29
N LEU A 3 21.98 -6.15 23.56
CA LEU A 3 23.39 -6.40 23.29
C LEU A 3 23.53 -6.59 21.77
N CYS A 4 24.15 -5.62 21.11
CA CYS A 4 24.60 -5.74 19.73
C CYS A 4 25.85 -6.62 19.70
N ASP A 5 25.82 -7.70 18.92
CA ASP A 5 27.02 -8.20 18.27
C ASP A 5 27.48 -7.15 17.24
N GLU A 6 28.73 -6.71 17.30
CA GLU A 6 29.26 -5.53 16.59
C GLU A 6 29.36 -5.63 15.04
N LYS A 7 28.73 -6.59 14.35
CA LYS A 7 28.89 -6.73 12.87
C LYS A 7 27.69 -7.23 12.07
N GLU A 8 26.47 -7.15 12.59
CA GLU A 8 25.30 -7.45 11.76
C GLU A 8 24.56 -6.17 11.37
N PHE A 9 24.30 -6.00 10.07
CA PHE A 9 23.57 -4.85 9.57
C PHE A 9 22.17 -4.85 10.20
N PRO A 10 21.79 -3.81 10.98
CA PRO A 10 20.55 -3.81 11.75
C PRO A 10 19.29 -3.83 10.86
N GLY A 11 19.44 -3.62 9.56
CA GLY A 11 18.36 -3.57 8.61
C GLY A 11 17.89 -2.14 8.35
N LEU A 12 17.16 -1.96 7.24
CA LEU A 12 16.74 -0.64 6.80
C LEU A 12 15.73 0.00 7.75
N VAL A 13 14.83 -0.80 8.33
CA VAL A 13 13.74 -0.30 9.16
C VAL A 13 14.25 0.31 10.48
N PRO A 14 15.13 -0.35 11.26
CA PRO A 14 15.70 0.27 12.47
C PRO A 14 16.48 1.55 12.20
N LEU A 15 17.20 1.63 11.08
CA LEU A 15 17.92 2.84 10.67
C LEU A 15 16.96 4.00 10.36
N ILE A 16 15.83 3.73 9.70
CA ILE A 16 14.80 4.75 9.48
C ILE A 16 14.22 5.23 10.80
N PHE A 17 13.94 4.33 11.75
CA PHE A 17 13.45 4.76 13.07
C PHE A 17 14.44 5.64 13.82
N GLN A 18 15.73 5.27 13.82
CA GLN A 18 16.78 6.11 14.40
C GLN A 18 16.85 7.49 13.72
N PHE A 19 16.77 7.53 12.38
CA PHE A 19 16.75 8.81 11.67
C PHE A 19 15.55 9.68 12.07
N LEU A 20 14.36 9.10 12.24
CA LEU A 20 13.19 9.85 12.71
C LEU A 20 13.38 10.42 14.12
N ASP A 21 14.08 9.69 15.00
CA ASP A 21 14.44 10.11 16.36
C ASP A 21 15.40 11.29 16.36
N GLU A 22 16.37 11.31 15.45
CA GLU A 22 17.34 12.40 15.32
C GLU A 22 16.76 13.63 14.60
N ALA A 23 15.84 13.44 13.64
CA ALA A 23 15.35 14.50 12.77
C ALA A 23 14.25 15.41 13.35
N GLU A 24 13.95 15.31 14.67
CA GLU A 24 12.92 16.10 15.37
C GLU A 24 11.58 16.23 14.62
N VAL A 25 11.12 15.13 14.02
CA VAL A 25 9.88 15.09 13.21
C VAL A 25 8.64 15.22 14.11
N ASP A 26 7.63 15.95 13.66
CA ASP A 26 6.36 16.11 14.37
C ASP A 26 5.64 14.77 14.57
N THR A 27 4.80 14.70 15.61
CA THR A 27 4.10 13.48 16.03
C THR A 27 3.20 12.90 14.95
N GLU A 28 2.55 13.73 14.12
CA GLU A 28 1.63 13.27 13.08
C GLU A 28 2.39 12.59 11.94
N THR A 29 3.45 13.22 11.46
CA THR A 29 4.35 12.67 10.44
C THR A 29 5.02 11.39 10.94
N ARG A 30 5.52 11.39 12.18
CA ARG A 30 6.11 10.20 12.82
C ARG A 30 5.14 9.02 12.89
N ASN A 31 3.91 9.26 13.33
CA ASN A 31 2.88 8.23 13.42
C ASN A 31 2.52 7.68 12.03
N THR A 32 2.46 8.56 11.03
CA THR A 32 2.17 8.17 9.64
C THR A 32 3.28 7.28 9.07
N ILE A 33 4.55 7.66 9.24
CA ILE A 33 5.69 6.87 8.76
C ILE A 33 5.77 5.53 9.52
N THR A 34 5.56 5.54 10.84
CA THR A 34 5.55 4.33 11.66
C THR A 34 4.48 3.35 11.20
N GLN A 35 3.29 3.83 10.83
CA GLN A 35 2.22 3.01 10.28
C GLN A 35 2.63 2.37 8.95
N TYR A 36 3.22 3.13 8.02
CA TYR A 36 3.70 2.58 6.75
C TYR A 36 4.79 1.51 6.96
N LEU A 37 5.78 1.79 7.81
CA LEU A 37 6.86 0.85 8.09
C LEU A 37 6.34 -0.42 8.76
N THR A 38 5.40 -0.30 9.69
CA THR A 38 4.78 -1.46 10.36
C THR A 38 3.95 -2.28 9.36
N PHE A 39 3.23 -1.64 8.44
CA PHE A 39 2.50 -2.33 7.38
C PHE A 39 3.43 -3.13 6.47
N ILE A 40 4.54 -2.52 6.02
CA ILE A 40 5.56 -3.20 5.19
C ILE A 40 6.17 -4.38 5.94
N GLN A 41 6.55 -4.20 7.21
CA GLN A 41 7.09 -5.28 8.05
C GLN A 41 6.09 -6.43 8.24
N ASN A 42 4.81 -6.13 8.47
CA ASN A 42 3.78 -7.15 8.62
C ASN A 42 3.53 -7.92 7.32
N ARG A 43 3.63 -7.26 6.16
CA ARG A 43 3.55 -7.92 4.86
C ARG A 43 4.78 -8.77 4.57
N ALA A 44 5.98 -8.29 4.91
CA ALA A 44 7.23 -9.02 4.73
C ALA A 44 7.32 -10.26 5.65
N SER A 45 6.83 -10.14 6.89
CA SER A 45 6.76 -11.27 7.84
C SER A 45 5.62 -12.25 7.55
N GLY A 46 4.74 -11.94 6.59
CA GLY A 46 3.59 -12.79 6.24
C GLY A 46 2.40 -12.72 7.20
N LYS A 47 2.41 -11.81 8.19
CA LYS A 47 1.26 -11.53 9.05
C LYS A 47 0.08 -10.94 8.29
N ILE A 48 0.37 -10.17 7.23
CA ILE A 48 -0.61 -9.59 6.31
C ILE A 48 -0.38 -10.17 4.93
N SER A 49 -1.47 -10.59 4.27
CA SER A 49 -1.38 -11.16 2.93
C SER A 49 -0.91 -10.11 1.92
N THR A 50 -0.07 -10.55 0.98
CA THR A 50 0.14 -9.80 -0.26
C THR A 50 -1.11 -9.84 -1.11
N LEU A 51 -1.28 -8.86 -2.00
CA LEU A 51 -2.39 -8.86 -2.96
C LEU A 51 -2.44 -10.16 -3.77
N ALA A 52 -1.28 -10.63 -4.26
CA ALA A 52 -1.19 -11.88 -5.00
C ALA A 52 -1.60 -13.11 -4.17
N LYS A 53 -1.23 -13.18 -2.88
CA LYS A 53 -1.67 -14.25 -1.99
C LYS A 53 -3.18 -14.19 -1.76
N TRP A 54 -3.70 -12.99 -1.51
CA TRP A 54 -5.13 -12.74 -1.32
C TRP A 54 -5.95 -13.14 -2.54
N MET A 55 -5.55 -12.71 -3.75
CA MET A 55 -6.24 -13.06 -5.00
C MET A 55 -6.30 -14.57 -5.21
N ARG A 56 -5.17 -15.28 -5.01
CA ARG A 56 -5.14 -16.75 -5.12
C ARG A 56 -6.08 -17.40 -4.10
N ASN A 57 -6.07 -16.93 -2.85
CA ASN A 57 -6.98 -17.43 -1.82
C ASN A 57 -8.45 -17.16 -2.17
N TYR A 58 -8.75 -15.98 -2.74
CA TYR A 58 -10.10 -15.60 -3.15
C TYR A 58 -10.62 -16.54 -4.24
N VAL A 59 -9.85 -16.71 -5.32
CA VAL A 59 -10.20 -17.61 -6.43
C VAL A 59 -10.35 -19.06 -5.94
N GLN A 60 -9.42 -19.55 -5.11
CA GLN A 60 -9.48 -20.92 -4.59
C GLN A 60 -10.72 -21.22 -3.73
N LYS A 61 -11.28 -20.19 -3.07
CA LYS A 61 -12.49 -20.31 -2.23
C LYS A 61 -13.78 -20.09 -3.02
N HIS A 62 -13.69 -19.62 -4.27
CA HIS A 62 -14.87 -19.26 -5.04
C HIS A 62 -15.64 -20.52 -5.49
N PRO A 63 -16.98 -20.57 -5.32
CA PRO A 63 -17.77 -21.79 -5.59
C PRO A 63 -17.75 -22.21 -7.06
N LYS A 64 -17.53 -21.26 -7.98
CA LYS A 64 -17.47 -21.52 -9.42
C LYS A 64 -16.09 -21.99 -9.90
N TYR A 65 -15.07 -21.93 -9.06
CA TYR A 65 -13.72 -22.33 -9.43
C TYR A 65 -13.54 -23.85 -9.26
N ALA A 66 -13.34 -24.55 -10.37
CA ALA A 66 -13.24 -26.01 -10.40
C ALA A 66 -11.85 -26.56 -10.03
N LYS A 67 -10.90 -25.70 -9.63
CA LYS A 67 -9.49 -26.06 -9.35
C LYS A 67 -8.76 -26.70 -10.54
N ASP A 68 -9.25 -26.43 -11.74
CA ASP A 68 -8.70 -26.82 -13.04
C ASP A 68 -7.72 -25.77 -13.60
N SER A 69 -7.31 -24.81 -12.77
CA SER A 69 -6.50 -23.63 -13.16
C SER A 69 -7.16 -22.67 -14.15
N TYR A 70 -8.43 -22.89 -14.51
CA TYR A 70 -9.23 -21.95 -15.29
C TYR A 70 -10.07 -21.09 -14.35
N VAL A 71 -10.00 -19.78 -14.48
CA VAL A 71 -10.76 -18.85 -13.62
C VAL A 71 -11.95 -18.32 -14.42
N PRO A 72 -13.20 -18.70 -14.08
CA PRO A 72 -14.38 -18.24 -14.81
C PRO A 72 -14.60 -16.72 -14.64
N ASP A 73 -15.18 -16.08 -15.65
CA ASP A 73 -15.48 -14.64 -15.66
C ASP A 73 -16.29 -14.18 -14.44
N GLU A 74 -17.26 -15.00 -13.99
CA GLU A 74 -18.04 -14.73 -12.77
C GLU A 74 -17.13 -14.56 -11.53
N THR A 75 -16.10 -15.41 -11.41
CA THR A 75 -15.15 -15.35 -10.29
C THR A 75 -14.29 -14.09 -10.36
N ILE A 76 -13.89 -13.69 -11.57
CA ILE A 76 -13.11 -12.48 -11.81
C ILE A 76 -13.95 -11.25 -11.47
N TYR A 77 -15.19 -11.21 -11.92
CA TYR A 77 -16.12 -10.11 -11.66
C TYR A 77 -16.34 -9.91 -10.15
N ASP A 78 -16.65 -10.99 -9.43
CA ASP A 78 -16.88 -10.92 -7.99
C ASP A 78 -15.61 -10.50 -7.22
N MET A 79 -14.44 -10.94 -7.68
CA MET A 79 -13.16 -10.54 -7.12
C MET A 79 -12.91 -9.04 -7.33
N ILE A 80 -13.03 -8.53 -8.55
CA ILE A 80 -12.81 -7.11 -8.87
C ILE A 80 -13.83 -6.24 -8.13
N LYS A 81 -15.10 -6.64 -8.07
CA LYS A 81 -16.12 -5.95 -7.31
C LYS A 81 -15.76 -5.86 -5.82
N THR A 82 -15.29 -6.95 -5.23
CA THR A 82 -14.81 -6.94 -3.84
C THR A 82 -13.60 -6.00 -3.66
N MET A 83 -12.67 -5.95 -4.62
CA MET A 83 -11.52 -5.05 -4.58
C MET A 83 -11.94 -3.57 -4.67
N ASP A 84 -12.95 -3.25 -5.47
CA ASP A 84 -13.52 -1.90 -5.57
C ASP A 84 -14.18 -1.47 -4.26
N GLU A 85 -15.00 -2.34 -3.65
CA GLU A 85 -15.60 -2.10 -2.32
C GLU A 85 -14.54 -1.87 -1.24
N ILE A 86 -13.44 -2.63 -1.25
CA ILE A 86 -12.33 -2.45 -0.31
C ILE A 86 -11.63 -1.10 -0.56
N SER A 87 -11.41 -0.74 -1.83
CA SER A 87 -10.70 0.50 -2.19
C SER A 87 -11.49 1.76 -1.80
N LYS A 88 -12.82 1.69 -1.87
CA LYS A 88 -13.72 2.77 -1.42
C LYS A 88 -13.84 2.86 0.10
N GLY A 89 -13.49 1.80 0.82
CA GLY A 89 -13.68 1.67 2.26
C GLY A 89 -15.05 1.13 2.67
N ASP A 90 -15.88 0.72 1.70
CA ASP A 90 -17.20 0.13 1.93
C ASP A 90 -17.08 -1.27 2.58
N LYS A 91 -15.95 -1.95 2.34
CA LYS A 91 -15.65 -3.28 2.89
C LYS A 91 -14.28 -3.31 3.56
N GLN A 92 -14.25 -3.65 4.84
CA GLN A 92 -13.01 -3.84 5.57
C GLN A 92 -12.37 -5.21 5.24
N CYS A 93 -11.07 -5.21 4.95
CA CYS A 93 -10.31 -6.43 4.66
C CYS A 93 -9.03 -6.47 5.50
N SER A 94 -9.15 -6.98 6.73
CA SER A 94 -8.02 -7.10 7.66
C SER A 94 -6.93 -8.05 7.15
N GLU A 95 -7.27 -9.05 6.34
CA GLU A 95 -6.29 -9.96 5.73
C GLU A 95 -5.32 -9.22 4.78
N LEU A 96 -5.82 -8.22 4.03
CA LEU A 96 -5.05 -7.51 3.00
C LEU A 96 -4.42 -6.20 3.51
N LEU A 97 -5.17 -5.47 4.34
CA LEU A 97 -4.82 -4.12 4.78
C LEU A 97 -4.48 -4.04 6.27
N GLY A 98 -4.76 -5.07 7.07
CA GLY A 98 -4.63 -5.01 8.53
C GLY A 98 -5.58 -3.99 9.17
N ASN A 99 -5.23 -3.52 10.37
CA ASN A 99 -5.97 -2.49 11.10
C ASN A 99 -5.29 -1.11 10.98
N PHE A 100 -4.76 -0.79 9.80
CA PHE A 100 -4.05 0.47 9.56
C PHE A 100 -5.04 1.53 9.06
N SER A 101 -4.95 2.75 9.59
CA SER A 101 -5.72 3.90 9.12
C SER A 101 -4.78 4.92 8.49
N SER A 102 -4.85 5.10 7.17
CA SER A 102 -4.07 6.16 6.53
C SER A 102 -4.62 7.52 6.96
N GLN A 103 -3.82 8.30 7.68
CA GLN A 103 -4.09 9.72 7.93
C GLN A 103 -3.85 10.59 6.68
N THR A 104 -3.35 9.98 5.61
CA THR A 104 -3.11 10.63 4.32
C THR A 104 -4.42 11.12 3.73
N LYS A 105 -4.58 12.44 3.66
CA LYS A 105 -5.72 13.08 3.00
C LYS A 105 -5.74 12.67 1.53
N ARG A 106 -6.92 12.36 0.99
CA ARG A 106 -7.13 12.01 -0.43
C ARG A 106 -7.01 13.22 -1.37
N ASP A 107 -6.56 14.36 -0.85
CA ASP A 107 -6.39 15.57 -1.63
C ASP A 107 -5.15 15.42 -2.50
N ILE A 108 -5.31 15.67 -3.80
CA ILE A 108 -4.17 15.73 -4.72
C ILE A 108 -3.25 16.87 -4.21
N PRO A 109 -1.98 16.57 -3.86
CA PRO A 109 -1.08 17.62 -3.39
C PRO A 109 -0.99 18.73 -4.44
N THR A 110 -1.01 19.99 -4.00
CA THR A 110 -0.98 21.16 -4.91
C THR A 110 0.20 21.11 -5.89
N ALA A 111 1.31 20.46 -5.49
CA ALA A 111 2.45 20.20 -6.34
C ALA A 111 2.12 19.33 -7.57
N VAL A 112 1.29 18.29 -7.41
CA VAL A 112 0.86 17.40 -8.49
C VAL A 112 -0.09 18.15 -9.43
N CYS A 113 -1.09 18.87 -8.90
CA CYS A 113 -1.98 19.70 -9.72
C CYS A 113 -1.21 20.75 -10.55
N ARG A 114 -0.18 21.38 -9.96
CA ARG A 114 0.68 22.32 -10.69
C ARG A 114 1.49 21.63 -11.77
N GLY A 115 2.02 20.44 -11.50
CA GLY A 115 2.75 19.64 -12.49
C GLY A 115 1.89 19.29 -13.71
N GLU A 116 0.66 18.82 -13.48
CA GLU A 116 -0.29 18.49 -14.56
C GLU A 116 -0.64 19.71 -15.41
N ALA A 117 -0.84 20.87 -14.79
CA ALA A 117 -1.11 22.12 -15.50
C ALA A 117 0.07 22.56 -16.39
N ILE A 118 1.31 22.39 -15.92
CA ILE A 118 2.52 22.71 -16.69
C ILE A 118 2.66 21.76 -17.89
N ILE A 119 2.44 20.46 -17.69
CA ILE A 119 2.51 19.45 -18.77
C ILE A 119 1.46 19.75 -19.84
N THR A 120 0.23 20.08 -19.42
CA THR A 120 -0.87 20.43 -20.33
C THR A 120 -0.57 21.72 -21.11
N ALA A 121 0.04 22.72 -20.45
CA ALA A 121 0.43 23.97 -21.09
C ALA A 121 1.57 23.80 -22.10
N ALA A 122 2.52 22.89 -21.83
CA ALA A 122 3.60 22.56 -22.76
C ALA A 122 3.07 21.89 -24.03
N GLN A 123 2.17 20.91 -23.89
CA GLN A 123 1.56 20.19 -25.03
C GLN A 123 0.72 21.11 -25.94
N LYS A 124 0.09 22.16 -25.39
CA LYS A 124 -0.69 23.12 -26.16
C LYS A 124 0.18 24.07 -27.00
N LYS A 125 1.45 24.24 -26.64
CA LYS A 125 2.40 25.11 -27.36
C LYS A 125 2.98 24.44 -28.61
N ASP A 126 3.13 23.11 -28.59
CA ASP A 126 3.66 22.32 -29.72
C ASP A 126 2.63 22.11 -30.86
N VAL A 127 1.34 22.22 -30.59
CA VAL A 127 0.27 22.07 -31.60
C VAL A 127 -0.10 23.41 -32.28
N ALA A 128 0.40 24.52 -31.75
CA ALA A 128 0.11 25.87 -32.24
C ALA A 128 1.24 26.46 -33.13
N SER A 129 2.19 25.63 -33.59
CA SER A 129 3.23 25.98 -34.57
C SER A 129 3.03 25.25 -35.89
#